data_AF-A0A7W0GF45-F1
#
_entry.id   AF-A0A7W0GF45-F1
#
_cell.length_a   1.000
_cell.length_b   1.000
_cell.length_c   1.000
_cell.angle_alpha   90.00
_cell.angle_beta   90.00
_cell.angle_gamma   90.00
#
_symmetry.space_group_name_H-M   'P 1'
#
loop_
_entity.id
_entity.type
_entity.pdbx_description
1 polymer ?
#
loop_
_entity_poly.entity_id
_entity_poly.type
_entity_poly.pdbx_seq_one_letter_code
_entity_poly.pdbx_strand_id
1 'polypeptide(L)' 'ITLVLRGVVRVEHADGYVDVAAVQAVLTKAGDTIRYTTPYAEGAEYVAICVPAFSPELAARAE' A
#
# COMPACT_ATOMS: atom_id res chain seq x y z
N ILE A 1 0.85 6.39 4.26
CA ILE A 1 2.21 5.79 4.43
C ILE A 1 2.01 4.34 4.80
N THR A 2 2.75 3.42 4.20
CA THR A 2 2.71 1.99 4.53
C THR A 2 4.09 1.54 4.94
N LEU A 3 4.25 1.09 6.19
CA LEU A 3 5.49 0.54 6.75
C LEU A 3 5.39 -0.99 6.76
N VAL A 4 6.35 -1.68 6.15
CA VAL A 4 6.37 -3.15 6.10
C VAL A 4 7.28 -3.68 7.21
N LEU A 5 6.73 -4.54 8.05
CA LEU A 5 7.41 -5.17 9.18
C LEU A 5 8.00 -6.53 8.78
N ARG A 6 7.27 -7.30 7.97
CA ARG A 6 7.69 -8.61 7.44
C ARG A 6 7.12 -8.84 6.04
N GLY A 7 7.81 -9.64 5.22
CA GLY A 7 7.39 -9.97 3.86
C GLY A 7 7.55 -8.81 2.89
N VAL A 8 6.73 -8.82 1.84
CA VAL A 8 6.72 -7.80 0.78
C VAL A 8 5.30 -7.38 0.46
N VAL A 9 5.07 -6.07 0.43
CA VAL A 9 3.86 -5.46 -0.12
C VAL A 9 4.18 -4.90 -1.50
N ARG A 10 3.45 -5.34 -2.53
CA ARG A 10 3.50 -4.74 -3.85
C ARG A 10 2.47 -3.63 -3.96
N VAL A 11 2.93 -2.44 -4.37
CA VAL A 11 2.07 -1.29 -4.67
C VAL A 11 2.09 -1.08 -6.17
N GLU A 12 1.00 -1.45 -6.83
CA GLU A 12 0.78 -1.13 -8.25
C GLU A 12 0.25 0.30 -8.38
N HIS A 13 0.76 1.03 -9.36
CA HIS A 13 0.35 2.39 -9.73
C HIS A 13 0.41 2.53 -11.26
N ALA A 14 0.07 3.71 -11.79
CA ALA A 14 -0.05 3.93 -13.23
C ALA A 14 1.21 3.57 -14.05
N ASP A 15 2.40 3.70 -13.46
CA ASP A 15 3.68 3.48 -14.14
C ASP A 15 4.28 2.09 -13.87
N GLY A 16 3.54 1.18 -13.24
CA GLY A 16 3.99 -0.17 -12.92
C GLY A 16 3.77 -0.52 -11.45
N TYR A 17 4.81 -1.01 -10.78
CA TYR A 17 4.72 -1.35 -9.37
C TYR A 17 6.03 -1.11 -8.63
N VAL A 18 5.91 -0.96 -7.31
CA VAL A 18 7.03 -0.98 -6.38
C VAL A 18 6.80 -2.08 -5.35
N ASP A 19 7.80 -2.93 -5.18
CA ASP A 19 7.85 -3.90 -4.09
C ASP A 19 8.51 -3.24 -2.87
N VAL A 20 7.80 -3.27 -1.75
CA VAL A 20 8.22 -2.69 -0.48
C VAL A 20 8.50 -3.84 0.48
N ALA A 21 9.77 -4.05 0.79
CA ALA A 21 10.20 -5.11 1.68
C ALA A 21 10.19 -4.66 3.15
N ALA A 22 10.37 -5.62 4.06
CA ALA A 22 10.53 -5.35 5.49
C ALA A 22 11.56 -4.23 5.77
N VAL A 23 11.26 -3.41 6.79
CA VAL A 23 12.06 -2.25 7.22
C VAL A 23 11.99 -1.07 6.24
N GLN A 24 11.24 -1.17 5.14
CA GLN A 24 10.98 -0.08 4.23
C GLN A 24 9.56 0.47 4.39
N ALA A 25 9.37 1.70 3.91
CA ALA A 25 8.06 2.33 3.85
C ALA A 25 7.82 2.99 2.49
N VAL A 26 6.55 3.09 2.13
CA VAL A 26 6.10 3.79 0.91
C VAL A 26 5.07 4.85 1.25
N LEU A 27 5.15 5.99 0.54
CA LEU A 27 4.16 7.05 0.59
C LEU A 27 3.36 7.05 -0.70
N THR A 28 2.10 6.62 -0.62
CA THR A 28 1.09 6.85 -1.67
C THR A 28 0.45 8.22 -1.46
N LYS A 29 0.40 9.06 -2.50
CA LYS A 29 -0.15 10.42 -2.39
C LYS A 29 -1.66 10.40 -2.60
N ALA A 30 -2.34 11.40 -2.05
CA ALA A 30 -3.77 11.59 -2.31
C ALA A 30 -4.00 11.82 -3.81
N GLY A 31 -5.02 11.16 -4.36
CA GLY A 31 -5.33 11.19 -5.80
C GLY A 31 -4.66 10.08 -6.62
N ASP A 32 -3.67 9.36 -6.06
CA ASP A 32 -3.08 8.20 -6.75
C ASP A 32 -4.05 7.01 -6.68
N THR A 33 -4.39 6.42 -7.84
CA THR A 33 -5.03 5.10 -7.88
C THR A 33 -3.96 4.03 -7.72
N ILE A 34 -4.07 3.26 -6.65
CA ILE A 34 -3.10 2.22 -6.29
C ILE A 34 -3.78 0.91 -5.92
N ARG A 35 -3.06 -0.21 -6.07
CA ARG A 35 -3.47 -1.53 -5.57
C ARG A 35 -2.38 -2.11 -4.69
N TYR A 36 -2.74 -2.50 -3.47
CA TYR A 36 -1.89 -3.28 -2.58
C TYR A 36 -2.11 -4.77 -2.82
N THR A 37 -1.03 -5.52 -3.02
CA THR A 37 -1.04 -6.99 -3.04
C THR A 37 0.14 -7.55 -2.24
N THR A 38 0.06 -8.83 -1.86
CA THR A 38 1.17 -9.58 -1.27
C THR A 38 1.58 -10.66 -2.27
N PRO A 39 2.60 -10.44 -3.10
CA PRO A 39 2.86 -11.28 -4.27
C PRO A 39 3.42 -12.67 -3.93
N TYR A 40 3.86 -12.88 -2.69
CA TYR A 40 4.46 -14.13 -2.24
C TYR A 40 3.58 -14.86 -1.21
N ALA A 41 3.73 -16.18 -1.13
CA ALA A 41 2.85 -17.06 -0.37
C ALA A 41 2.94 -16.85 1.15
N GLU A 42 4.07 -16.34 1.65
CA GLU A 42 4.28 -15.99 3.06
C GLU A 42 3.48 -14.76 3.51
N GLY A 43 2.90 -14.00 2.58
CA GLY A 43 2.16 -12.78 2.86
C GLY A 43 3.05 -11.62 3.32
N ALA A 44 2.44 -10.64 3.99
CA ALA A 44 3.16 -9.50 4.56
C ALA A 44 2.50 -9.01 5.85
N GLU A 45 3.32 -8.55 6.79
CA GLU A 45 2.88 -7.84 7.98
C GLU A 45 3.25 -6.36 7.81
N TYR A 46 2.25 -5.47 7.83
CA TYR A 46 2.47 -4.05 7.56
C TYR A 46 1.48 -3.17 8.32
N VAL A 47 1.87 -1.90 8.50
CA VAL A 47 1.04 -0.86 9.11
C VAL A 47 0.72 0.18 8.05
N ALA A 48 -0.56 0.34 7.73
CA ALA A 48 -1.07 1.42 6.89
C ALA A 48 -1.46 2.62 7.77
N ILE A 49 -0.78 3.74 7.58
CA ILE A 49 -1.01 5.01 8.28
C ILE A 49 -1.70 5.96 7.30
N CYS A 50 -2.96 6.27 7.58
CA CYS A 50 -3.77 7.20 6.80
C CYS A 50 -3.80 8.58 7.45
N VAL A 51 -3.56 9.62 6.64
CA VAL A 51 -3.72 11.02 7.02
C VAL A 51 -4.49 11.72 5.90
N PRO A 52 -5.71 12.23 6.15
CA PRO A 52 -6.48 12.16 7.40
C PRO A 52 -6.87 10.72 7.79
N ALA A 53 -7.48 10.55 8.96
CA ALA A 53 -7.98 9.25 9.42
C ALA A 53 -8.83 8.59 8.32
N PHE A 54 -8.68 7.27 8.18
CA PHE A 54 -9.35 6.51 7.14
C PHE A 54 -10.89 6.64 7.23
N SER A 55 -11.53 6.85 6.08
CA SER A 55 -12.97 6.62 5.90
C SER A 55 -13.22 5.93 4.56
N PRO A 56 -14.23 5.03 4.47
CA PRO A 56 -14.59 4.39 3.20
C PRO A 56 -14.93 5.38 2.09
N GLU A 57 -15.60 6.47 2.44
CA GLU A 57 -16.02 7.56 1.53
C GLU A 57 -14.81 8.21 0.83
N LEU A 58 -13.68 8.33 1.55
CA LEU A 58 -12.45 8.96 1.04
C LEU A 58 -11.54 7.98 0.29
N ALA A 59 -11.89 6.69 0.20
CA ALA A 59 -11.05 5.68 -0.42
C ALA A 59 -11.12 5.66 -1.96
N ALA A 60 -12.05 6.40 -2.58
CA ALA A 60 -12.19 6.59 -4.03
C ALA A 60 -12.03 5.28 -4.85
N ARG A 61 -12.69 4.21 -4.40
CA ARG A 61 -12.63 2.90 -5.07
C ARG A 61 -13.44 2.95 -6.37
N ALA A 62 -12.87 2.42 -7.45
CA ALA A 62 -13.64 2.10 -8.65
C ALA A 62 -14.61 0.94 -8.35
N GLU A 63 -15.77 0.95 -9.00
CA GLU A 63 -16.73 -0.17 -8.99
C GLU A 63 -16.17 -1.42 -9.67
#